data_AF-A0A1D8GB90-F1
#
_entry.id   AF-A0A1D8GB90-F1
#
_cell.length_a   1.000
_cell.length_b   1.000
_cell.length_c   1.000
_cell.angle_alpha   90.00
_cell.angle_beta   90.00
_cell.angle_gamma   90.00
#
_symmetry.space_group_name_H-M   'P 1'
#
loop_
_entity.id
_entity.type
_entity.pdbx_description
1 polymer ?
#
loop_
_entity_poly.entity_id
_entity_poly.type
_entity_poly.pdbx_seq_one_letter_code
_entity_poly.pdbx_strand_id
1 'polypeptide(L)'
;MKRPLNNSRGITLIELLITLAIISIVTLVISSFQIFGIRTFNIGQSQTRVQHNIRMTADYITKEMRYAYTVEFFDALPTPLEDGKRYFVVEGNTIKYYIDNVVAPLDVLNETSVDFSPILKFEKKSNKTLNFAIEGTYKGQDYNISSDVTSLNLISNIPDGDGSVVAFSSPISDKEAVYIDWSLVNLNNVFVEVIGNYYRYSQSASLILGYTNTTSPKCGSTVTWTSSDPSLIGHNGYIQQPADPADPPLTGTATLTAKIRKNDSTRYKTFVVEVIP
;
A
#
# COMPACT_ATOMS: atom_id res chain seq x y z
N MET A 1 82.91 -32.03 19.25
CA MET A 1 81.70 -31.74 18.45
C MET A 1 80.50 -31.78 19.41
N LYS A 2 79.97 -30.63 19.87
CA LYS A 2 78.78 -30.58 20.76
C LYS A 2 77.56 -30.15 19.94
N ARG A 3 76.54 -31.02 19.88
CA ARG A 3 75.21 -30.73 19.29
C ARG A 3 74.48 -29.68 20.16
N PRO A 4 73.73 -28.72 19.57
CA PRO A 4 72.92 -27.82 20.36
C PRO A 4 71.66 -28.55 20.88
N LEU A 5 71.37 -28.39 22.18
CA LEU A 5 70.13 -28.83 22.80
C LEU A 5 69.01 -27.85 22.44
N ASN A 6 67.87 -28.39 22.00
CA ASN A 6 66.70 -27.61 21.61
C ASN A 6 66.12 -26.87 22.84
N ASN A 7 65.90 -25.57 22.70
CA ASN A 7 65.48 -24.68 23.78
C ASN A 7 63.94 -24.74 23.97
N SER A 8 63.47 -25.53 24.94
CA SER A 8 62.05 -25.63 25.30
C SER A 8 61.70 -24.63 26.41
N ARG A 9 61.45 -23.36 26.06
CA ARG A 9 60.93 -22.37 27.01
C ARG A 9 59.42 -22.56 27.18
N GLY A 10 58.99 -22.95 28.40
CA GLY A 10 57.58 -23.01 28.78
C GLY A 10 57.02 -21.63 29.12
N ILE A 11 55.70 -21.47 29.03
CA ILE A 11 54.97 -20.24 29.37
C ILE A 11 54.71 -20.25 30.88
N THR A 12 54.93 -19.13 31.57
CA THR A 12 54.63 -19.04 33.01
C THR A 12 53.13 -18.81 33.26
N LEU A 13 52.61 -19.31 34.38
CA LEU A 13 51.19 -19.12 34.76
C LEU A 13 50.81 -17.63 34.84
N ILE A 14 51.75 -16.79 35.28
CA ILE A 14 51.55 -15.35 35.41
C ILE A 14 51.46 -14.65 34.05
N GLU A 15 52.26 -15.05 33.05
CA GLU A 15 52.13 -14.55 31.68
C GLU A 15 50.78 -14.93 31.07
N LEU A 16 50.30 -16.15 31.32
CA LEU A 16 48.96 -16.57 30.85
C LEU A 16 47.86 -15.73 31.50
N LEU A 17 47.95 -15.45 32.80
CA LEU A 17 46.97 -14.63 33.50
C LEU A 17 46.97 -13.18 33.01
N ILE A 18 48.15 -12.60 32.79
CA ILE A 18 48.29 -11.22 32.28
C ILE A 18 47.76 -11.13 30.85
N THR A 19 48.06 -12.10 29.98
CA THR A 19 47.58 -12.09 28.60
C THR A 19 46.06 -12.23 28.52
N LEU A 20 45.45 -13.12 29.30
CA LEU A 20 43.99 -13.26 29.38
C LEU A 20 43.32 -11.99 29.91
N ALA A 21 43.91 -11.34 30.92
CA ALA A 21 43.41 -10.07 31.45
C ALA A 21 43.46 -8.96 30.39
N ILE A 22 44.56 -8.83 29.65
CA ILE A 22 44.72 -7.84 28.58
C ILE A 22 43.74 -8.11 27.44
N ILE A 23 43.60 -9.37 27.00
CA ILE A 23 42.63 -9.75 25.96
C ILE A 23 41.22 -9.34 26.37
N SER A 24 40.83 -9.61 27.62
CA SER A 24 39.49 -9.25 28.13
C SER A 24 39.24 -7.75 28.08
N ILE A 25 40.22 -6.94 28.51
CA ILE A 25 40.14 -5.47 28.47
C ILE A 25 40.02 -4.99 27.01
N VAL A 26 40.86 -5.51 26.13
CA VAL A 26 40.86 -5.16 24.70
C VAL A 26 39.53 -5.53 24.05
N THR A 27 39.00 -6.73 24.31
CA THR A 27 37.70 -7.17 23.81
C THR A 27 36.57 -6.28 24.30
N LEU A 28 36.58 -5.83 25.56
CA LEU A 28 35.58 -4.90 26.10
C LEU A 28 35.61 -3.53 25.41
N VAL A 29 36.80 -2.99 25.17
CA VAL A 29 36.96 -1.70 24.47
C VAL A 29 36.47 -1.81 23.03
N ILE A 30 36.86 -2.87 22.31
CA ILE A 30 36.41 -3.11 20.93
C ILE A 30 34.89 -3.27 20.88
N SER A 31 34.31 -4.06 21.79
CA SER A 31 32.87 -4.30 21.84
C SER A 31 32.10 -3.01 22.12
N SER A 32 32.62 -2.16 23.01
CA SER A 32 32.02 -0.86 23.33
C SER A 32 31.99 0.05 22.10
N PHE A 33 33.10 0.13 21.36
CA PHE A 33 33.17 0.90 20.12
C PHE A 33 32.23 0.35 19.03
N GLN A 34 32.14 -0.97 18.89
CA GLN A 34 31.22 -1.61 17.94
C GLN A 34 29.74 -1.34 18.28
N ILE A 35 29.35 -1.47 19.56
CA ILE A 35 27.99 -1.15 20.01
C ILE A 35 27.66 0.31 19.74
N PHE A 36 28.59 1.22 20.01
CA PHE A 36 28.43 2.65 19.71
C PHE A 36 28.24 2.88 18.21
N GLY A 37 29.06 2.25 17.36
CA GLY A 37 28.93 2.33 15.89
C GLY A 37 27.58 1.83 15.38
N ILE A 38 27.14 0.66 15.83
CA ILE A 38 25.84 0.07 15.44
C ILE A 38 24.68 0.97 15.88
N ARG A 39 24.70 1.46 17.14
CA ARG A 39 23.65 2.35 17.65
C ARG A 39 23.58 3.65 16.84
N THR A 40 24.73 4.28 16.59
CA THR A 40 24.81 5.54 15.83
C THR A 40 24.30 5.35 14.41
N PHE A 41 24.70 4.25 13.74
CA PHE A 41 24.21 3.91 12.41
C PHE A 41 22.70 3.67 12.38
N ASN A 42 22.16 2.92 13.36
CA ASN A 42 20.73 2.63 13.43
C ASN A 42 19.89 3.89 13.69
N ILE A 43 20.38 4.82 14.52
CA ILE A 43 19.74 6.14 14.74
C ILE A 43 19.73 6.93 13.43
N GLY A 44 20.89 7.07 12.77
CA GLY A 44 21.01 7.79 11.51
C GLY A 44 20.12 7.20 10.40
N GLN A 45 20.06 5.86 10.30
CA GLN A 45 19.18 5.17 9.36
C GLN A 45 17.69 5.41 9.64
N SER A 46 17.29 5.42 10.91
CA SER A 46 15.90 5.68 11.27
C SER A 46 15.50 7.12 10.95
N GLN A 47 16.35 8.10 11.28
CA GLN A 47 16.11 9.51 10.98
C GLN A 47 16.04 9.79 9.47
N THR A 48 16.96 9.18 8.71
CA THR A 48 17.00 9.33 7.25
C THR A 48 15.74 8.75 6.59
N ARG A 49 15.24 7.61 7.11
CA ARG A 49 14.00 6.98 6.63
C ARG A 49 12.79 7.87 6.84
N VAL A 50 12.58 8.39 8.04
CA VAL A 50 11.46 9.30 8.36
C VAL A 50 11.51 10.53 7.43
N GLN A 51 12.69 11.16 7.31
CA GLN A 51 12.85 12.33 6.45
C GLN A 51 12.57 12.01 4.97
N HIS A 52 13.04 10.87 4.48
CA HIS A 52 12.80 10.42 3.11
C HIS A 52 11.31 10.17 2.86
N ASN A 53 10.63 9.47 3.77
CA ASN A 53 9.21 9.15 3.69
C ASN A 53 8.34 10.43 3.68
N ILE A 54 8.64 11.40 4.56
CA ILE A 54 7.93 12.69 4.59
C ILE A 54 8.17 13.44 3.27
N ARG A 55 9.40 13.46 2.74
CA ARG A 55 9.71 14.12 1.47
C ARG A 55 9.00 13.47 0.28
N MET A 56 8.94 12.14 0.21
CA MET A 56 8.17 11.43 -0.81
C MET A 56 6.68 11.74 -0.71
N THR A 57 6.15 11.81 0.50
CA THR A 57 4.75 12.18 0.75
C THR A 57 4.47 13.60 0.27
N ALA A 58 5.36 14.55 0.57
CA ALA A 58 5.23 15.94 0.12
C ALA A 58 5.28 16.06 -1.42
N ASP A 59 6.15 15.30 -2.09
CA ASP A 59 6.21 15.26 -3.56
C ASP A 59 4.90 14.70 -4.14
N TYR A 60 4.37 13.64 -3.54
CA TYR A 60 3.09 13.05 -3.94
C TYR A 60 1.92 14.04 -3.81
N ILE A 61 1.76 14.67 -2.64
CA ILE A 61 0.73 15.70 -2.41
C ILE A 61 0.90 16.85 -3.40
N THR A 62 2.14 17.33 -3.61
CA THR A 62 2.44 18.41 -4.55
C THR A 62 1.97 18.07 -5.96
N LYS A 63 2.25 16.84 -6.41
CA LYS A 63 1.86 16.38 -7.75
C LYS A 63 0.34 16.32 -7.90
N GLU A 64 -0.37 15.73 -6.94
CA GLU A 64 -1.83 15.62 -6.99
C GLU A 64 -2.49 17.01 -6.95
N MET A 65 -2.06 17.88 -6.03
CA MET A 65 -2.61 19.23 -5.89
C MET A 65 -2.31 20.13 -7.09
N ARG A 66 -1.16 19.95 -7.75
CA ARG A 66 -0.80 20.71 -8.97
C ARG A 66 -1.82 20.52 -10.10
N TYR A 67 -2.47 19.36 -10.18
CA TYR A 67 -3.44 19.04 -11.21
C TYR A 67 -4.90 19.03 -10.72
N ALA A 68 -5.15 19.54 -9.52
CA ALA A 68 -6.49 19.65 -8.95
C ALA A 68 -7.40 20.59 -9.77
N TYR A 69 -8.67 20.22 -9.85
CA TYR A 69 -9.78 20.95 -10.49
C TYR A 69 -10.62 21.71 -9.46
N THR A 70 -10.83 21.12 -8.28
CA THR A 70 -11.52 21.75 -7.14
C THR A 70 -10.72 21.50 -5.87
N VAL A 71 -10.85 22.36 -4.86
CA VAL A 71 -10.17 22.21 -3.55
C VAL A 71 -11.13 22.68 -2.46
N GLU A 72 -11.27 21.89 -1.40
CA GLU A 72 -12.05 22.17 -0.20
C GLU A 72 -11.25 21.73 1.03
N PHE A 73 -11.41 22.43 2.15
CA PHE A 73 -10.74 22.11 3.41
C PHE A 73 -11.74 21.61 4.44
N PHE A 74 -11.30 20.64 5.26
CA PHE A 74 -12.07 20.10 6.36
C PHE A 74 -11.18 19.87 7.58
N ASP A 75 -11.76 19.95 8.78
CA ASP A 75 -11.06 19.62 10.03
C ASP A 75 -11.01 18.11 10.32
N ALA A 76 -11.87 17.34 9.65
CA ALA A 76 -11.98 15.90 9.77
C ALA A 76 -12.48 15.31 8.45
N LEU A 77 -12.22 14.01 8.25
CA LEU A 77 -12.67 13.31 7.04
C LEU A 77 -14.21 13.30 6.96
N PRO A 78 -14.81 13.79 5.86
CA PRO A 78 -16.26 13.75 5.68
C PRO A 78 -16.80 12.31 5.67
N THR A 79 -18.01 12.13 6.23
CA THR A 79 -18.74 10.86 6.18
C THR A 79 -20.19 11.12 5.73
N PRO A 80 -20.64 10.58 4.58
CA PRO A 80 -19.93 9.72 3.63
C PRO A 80 -18.90 10.49 2.78
N LEU A 81 -17.96 9.77 2.18
CA LEU A 81 -17.07 10.32 1.15
C LEU A 81 -17.86 10.58 -0.15
N GLU A 82 -17.55 11.70 -0.79
CA GLU A 82 -18.20 12.10 -2.04
C GLU A 82 -17.58 11.37 -3.24
N ASP A 83 -18.45 11.02 -4.20
CA ASP A 83 -18.04 10.39 -5.45
C ASP A 83 -17.17 11.35 -6.29
N GLY A 84 -16.09 10.84 -6.87
CA GLY A 84 -15.18 11.62 -7.72
C GLY A 84 -14.27 12.60 -6.97
N LYS A 85 -14.33 12.64 -5.64
CA LYS A 85 -13.41 13.39 -4.79
C LYS A 85 -12.27 12.49 -4.30
N ARG A 86 -11.15 13.15 -4.00
CA ARG A 86 -9.94 12.58 -3.42
C ARG A 86 -9.65 13.30 -2.12
N TYR A 87 -9.09 12.59 -1.15
CA TYR A 87 -8.82 13.15 0.17
C TYR A 87 -7.43 12.78 0.64
N PHE A 88 -6.71 13.75 1.24
CA PHE A 88 -5.56 13.47 2.08
C PHE A 88 -5.94 13.68 3.54
N VAL A 89 -5.69 12.68 4.39
CA VAL A 89 -6.00 12.73 5.82
C VAL A 89 -4.96 11.95 6.61
N VAL A 90 -4.69 12.40 7.84
CA VAL A 90 -3.90 11.64 8.81
C VAL A 90 -4.79 10.62 9.50
N GLU A 91 -4.37 9.35 9.48
CA GLU A 91 -5.01 8.28 10.25
C GLU A 91 -3.97 7.50 11.07
N GLY A 92 -3.99 7.70 12.38
CA GLY A 92 -2.96 7.15 13.26
C GLY A 92 -1.59 7.72 12.91
N ASN A 93 -0.68 6.84 12.46
CA ASN A 93 0.70 7.19 12.17
C ASN A 93 0.97 7.38 10.67
N THR A 94 -0.07 7.29 9.83
CA THR A 94 0.05 7.39 8.38
C THR A 94 -0.73 8.57 7.83
N ILE A 95 -0.31 9.03 6.65
CA ILE A 95 -1.11 9.92 5.80
C ILE A 95 -1.70 9.05 4.71
N LYS A 96 -3.02 9.03 4.66
CA LYS A 96 -3.80 8.25 3.71
C LYS A 96 -4.34 9.11 2.59
N TYR A 97 -4.40 8.49 1.42
CA TYR A 97 -4.97 9.05 0.21
C TYR A 97 -6.18 8.23 -0.21
N TYR A 98 -7.34 8.84 -0.06
CA TYR A 98 -8.61 8.26 -0.49
C TYR A 98 -8.85 8.64 -1.94
N ILE A 99 -9.18 7.63 -2.75
CA ILE A 99 -9.64 7.80 -4.12
C ILE A 99 -11.07 7.32 -4.13
N ASP A 100 -12.01 8.26 -4.32
CA ASP A 100 -13.44 7.91 -4.40
C ASP A 100 -13.95 7.29 -3.08
N ASN A 101 -15.23 6.94 -3.03
CA ASN A 101 -15.88 6.32 -1.86
C ASN A 101 -15.79 4.79 -1.84
N VAL A 102 -15.19 4.20 -2.88
CA VAL A 102 -15.23 2.75 -3.13
C VAL A 102 -13.95 2.04 -2.70
N VAL A 103 -12.83 2.74 -2.72
CA VAL A 103 -11.51 2.11 -2.71
C VAL A 103 -10.86 2.21 -1.34
N ALA A 104 -10.18 1.14 -0.93
CA ALA A 104 -9.32 1.19 0.24
C ALA A 104 -8.25 2.28 0.07
N PRO A 105 -8.03 3.15 1.06
CA PRO A 105 -7.09 4.24 0.94
C PRO A 105 -5.66 3.74 0.73
N LEU A 106 -4.87 4.52 -0.01
CA LEU A 106 -3.44 4.30 -0.18
C LEU A 106 -2.68 4.98 0.97
N ASP A 107 -1.77 4.25 1.63
CA ASP A 107 -0.80 4.86 2.53
C ASP A 107 0.26 5.62 1.71
N VAL A 108 0.22 6.95 1.76
CA VAL A 108 1.18 7.81 1.04
C VAL A 108 2.41 8.04 1.90
N LEU A 109 2.19 8.24 3.21
CA LEU A 109 3.25 8.14 4.18
C LEU A 109 3.27 6.72 4.74
N ASN A 110 4.24 5.93 4.28
CA ASN A 110 4.47 4.57 4.78
C ASN A 110 5.48 4.59 5.94
N GLU A 111 5.11 5.25 7.03
CA GLU A 111 5.86 5.21 8.28
C GLU A 111 5.13 4.28 9.26
N THR A 112 5.75 3.14 9.54
CA THR A 112 5.18 2.10 10.42
C THR A 112 5.71 2.20 11.85
N SER A 113 6.61 3.15 12.12
CA SER A 113 7.07 3.38 13.49
C SER A 113 5.95 3.96 14.35
N VAL A 114 5.69 3.29 15.47
CA VAL A 114 4.68 3.71 16.46
C VAL A 114 5.02 5.09 17.06
N ASP A 115 6.31 5.45 17.04
CA ASP A 115 6.84 6.67 17.62
C ASP A 115 6.75 7.91 16.71
N PHE A 116 6.19 7.80 15.49
CA PHE A 116 5.99 8.93 14.59
C PHE A 116 4.50 9.27 14.45
N SER A 117 4.12 10.48 14.84
CA SER A 117 2.77 11.00 14.70
C SER A 117 2.76 12.17 13.72
N PRO A 118 2.32 11.97 12.47
CA PRO A 118 2.24 13.04 11.50
C PRO A 118 1.10 13.99 11.82
N ILE A 119 1.29 15.27 11.51
CA ILE A 119 0.26 16.29 11.45
C ILE A 119 0.29 16.84 10.03
N LEU A 120 -0.88 16.93 9.40
CA LEU A 120 -1.07 17.50 8.08
C LEU A 120 -1.92 18.75 8.21
N LYS A 121 -1.46 19.85 7.62
CA LYS A 121 -2.20 21.13 7.59
C LYS A 121 -2.23 21.64 6.17
N PHE A 122 -3.37 22.20 5.78
CA PHE A 122 -3.57 22.89 4.52
C PHE A 122 -4.10 24.28 4.81
N GLU A 123 -3.63 25.28 4.07
CA GLU A 123 -4.14 26.65 4.15
C GLU A 123 -4.18 27.28 2.76
N LYS A 124 -5.15 28.16 2.53
CA LYS A 124 -5.13 28.99 1.32
C LYS A 124 -3.99 30.00 1.40
N LYS A 125 -3.19 30.09 0.33
CA LYS A 125 -2.17 31.14 0.16
C LYS A 125 -2.61 32.25 -0.79
N SER A 126 -3.27 31.86 -1.88
CA SER A 126 -3.83 32.76 -2.89
C SER A 126 -5.03 32.09 -3.56
N ASN A 127 -5.66 32.76 -4.53
CA ASN A 127 -6.78 32.18 -5.29
C ASN A 127 -6.47 30.84 -5.97
N LYS A 128 -5.19 30.56 -6.29
CA LYS A 128 -4.77 29.33 -6.98
C LYS A 128 -3.62 28.59 -6.29
N THR A 129 -3.15 29.11 -5.17
CA THR A 129 -2.02 28.53 -4.43
C THR A 129 -2.51 28.17 -3.04
N LEU A 130 -2.27 26.93 -2.62
CA LEU A 130 -2.37 26.53 -1.22
C LEU A 130 -0.97 26.27 -0.66
N ASN A 131 -0.82 26.42 0.65
CA ASN A 131 0.29 25.82 1.37
C ASN A 131 -0.19 24.52 1.99
N PHE A 132 0.71 23.54 2.08
CA PHE A 132 0.53 22.41 2.99
C PHE A 132 1.79 22.20 3.82
N ALA A 133 1.60 21.70 5.04
CA ALA A 133 2.68 21.32 5.95
C ALA A 133 2.49 19.90 6.47
N ILE A 134 3.57 19.10 6.41
CA ILE A 134 3.69 17.81 7.08
C ILE A 134 4.64 18.02 8.25
N GLU A 135 4.10 17.93 9.46
CA GLU A 135 4.84 18.03 10.72
C GLU A 135 4.84 16.67 11.41
N GLY A 136 5.81 16.41 12.28
CA GLY A 136 5.79 15.25 13.17
C GLY A 136 7.07 15.14 13.98
N THR A 137 6.99 14.45 15.11
CA THR A 137 8.14 14.21 15.99
C THR A 137 8.44 12.71 15.98
N TYR A 138 9.73 12.35 15.83
CA TYR A 138 10.20 10.97 16.00
C TYR A 138 11.38 10.94 16.97
N LYS A 139 11.23 10.22 18.10
CA LYS A 139 12.25 10.08 19.15
C LYS A 139 12.84 11.43 19.63
N GLY A 140 11.99 12.44 19.77
CA GLY A 140 12.36 13.78 20.23
C GLY A 140 12.99 14.70 19.17
N GLN A 141 13.10 14.24 17.92
CA GLN A 141 13.49 15.07 16.79
C GLN A 141 12.25 15.51 16.01
N ASP A 142 12.13 16.80 15.78
CA ASP A 142 11.04 17.38 14.97
C ASP A 142 11.38 17.34 13.48
N TYR A 143 10.37 17.04 12.69
CA TYR A 143 10.39 17.04 11.23
C TYR A 143 9.26 17.95 10.74
N ASN A 144 9.59 18.86 9.84
CA ASN A 144 8.63 19.75 9.21
C ASN A 144 9.01 19.93 7.73
N ILE A 145 8.05 19.68 6.84
CA ILE A 145 8.11 20.07 5.44
C ILE A 145 6.88 20.91 5.14
N SER A 146 7.09 22.15 4.72
CA SER A 146 6.03 23.04 4.21
C SER A 146 6.29 23.35 2.73
N SER A 147 5.22 23.38 1.92
CA SER A 147 5.30 23.62 0.49
C SER A 147 4.11 24.42 -0.03
N ASP A 148 4.40 25.41 -0.86
CA ASP A 148 3.39 26.14 -1.64
C ASP A 148 3.16 25.46 -2.98
N VAL A 149 1.90 25.16 -3.29
CA VAL A 149 1.50 24.50 -4.54
C VAL A 149 0.48 25.35 -5.28
N THR A 150 0.86 25.80 -6.46
CA THR A 150 -0.07 26.44 -7.40
C THR A 150 -0.73 25.39 -8.28
N SER A 151 -2.04 25.25 -8.17
CA SER A 151 -2.85 24.34 -8.98
C SER A 151 -3.08 24.92 -10.37
N LEU A 152 -2.80 24.13 -11.40
CA LEU A 152 -2.80 24.58 -12.80
C LEU A 152 -4.18 24.46 -13.46
N ASN A 153 -5.04 23.61 -12.94
CA ASN A 153 -6.28 23.21 -13.58
C ASN A 153 -7.56 23.59 -12.80
N LEU A 154 -7.45 24.47 -11.81
CA LEU A 154 -8.58 24.87 -10.99
C LEU A 154 -9.71 25.48 -11.82
N ILE A 155 -10.92 24.99 -11.60
CA ILE A 155 -12.16 25.48 -12.19
C ILE A 155 -12.70 26.65 -11.35
N SER A 156 -12.42 26.66 -10.05
CA SER A 156 -12.80 27.71 -9.10
C SER A 156 -11.63 28.10 -8.19
N ASN A 157 -11.69 29.30 -7.60
CA ASN A 157 -10.69 29.72 -6.62
C ASN A 157 -10.70 28.79 -5.39
N ILE A 158 -9.54 28.65 -4.77
CA ILE A 158 -9.41 27.96 -3.47
C ILE A 158 -10.22 28.74 -2.42
N PRO A 159 -11.06 28.06 -1.60
CA PRO A 159 -11.83 28.69 -0.54
C PRO A 159 -10.92 29.27 0.54
N ASP A 160 -11.32 30.38 1.16
CA ASP A 160 -10.60 30.92 2.32
C ASP A 160 -10.70 29.95 3.50
N GLY A 161 -9.63 29.86 4.29
CA GLY A 161 -9.54 28.98 5.46
C GLY A 161 -8.38 28.00 5.40
N ASP A 162 -8.41 27.06 6.35
CA ASP A 162 -7.46 26.00 6.56
C ASP A 162 -8.17 24.69 6.93
N GLY A 163 -7.40 23.61 7.06
CA GLY A 163 -7.91 22.32 7.51
C GLY A 163 -6.82 21.27 7.65
N SER A 164 -7.14 20.18 8.35
CA SER A 164 -6.27 19.01 8.46
C SER A 164 -6.47 18.01 7.31
N VAL A 165 -7.59 18.16 6.59
CA VAL A 165 -8.00 17.36 5.43
C VAL A 165 -8.21 18.28 4.25
N VAL A 166 -7.71 17.87 3.08
CA VAL A 166 -8.04 18.51 1.81
C VAL A 166 -8.85 17.54 0.96
N ALA A 167 -9.98 18.00 0.42
CA ALA A 167 -10.73 17.31 -0.61
C ALA A 167 -10.51 18.01 -1.95
N PHE A 168 -10.31 17.23 -3.01
CA PHE A 168 -10.11 17.77 -4.35
C PHE A 168 -10.61 16.82 -5.41
N SER A 169 -10.92 17.35 -6.59
CA SER A 169 -11.13 16.55 -7.81
C SER A 169 -9.95 16.75 -8.76
N SER A 170 -9.65 15.74 -9.56
CA SER A 170 -8.63 15.82 -10.61
C SER A 170 -9.00 14.85 -11.75
N PRO A 171 -8.36 14.93 -12.93
CA PRO A 171 -8.55 13.93 -13.97
C PRO A 171 -8.18 12.54 -13.44
N ILE A 172 -9.11 11.59 -13.54
CA ILE A 172 -8.83 10.20 -13.20
C ILE A 172 -7.81 9.65 -14.20
N SER A 173 -6.64 9.24 -13.72
CA SER A 173 -5.65 8.59 -14.59
C SER A 173 -6.12 7.19 -14.98
N ASP A 174 -5.67 6.68 -16.13
CA ASP A 174 -6.02 5.31 -16.58
C ASP A 174 -5.67 4.25 -15.52
N LYS A 175 -4.58 4.45 -14.78
CA LYS A 175 -4.15 3.56 -13.69
C LYS A 175 -5.15 3.57 -12.53
N GLU A 176 -5.65 4.74 -12.15
CA GLU A 176 -6.66 4.89 -11.10
C GLU A 176 -8.02 4.35 -11.55
N ALA A 177 -8.43 4.65 -12.78
CA ALA A 177 -9.65 4.09 -13.38
C ALA A 177 -9.66 2.56 -13.34
N VAL A 178 -8.56 1.93 -13.79
CA VAL A 178 -8.39 0.48 -13.75
C VAL A 178 -8.39 -0.05 -12.32
N TYR A 179 -7.83 0.69 -11.37
CA TYR A 179 -7.80 0.28 -9.96
C TYR A 179 -9.19 0.32 -9.29
N ILE A 180 -9.94 1.42 -9.50
CA ILE A 180 -11.32 1.56 -9.03
C ILE A 180 -12.18 0.45 -9.62
N ASP A 181 -12.17 0.29 -10.95
CA ASP A 181 -12.96 -0.75 -11.62
C ASP A 181 -12.56 -2.15 -11.17
N TRP A 182 -11.27 -2.44 -11.01
CA TRP A 182 -10.77 -3.72 -10.48
C TRP A 182 -11.25 -4.01 -9.05
N SER A 183 -11.32 -3.00 -8.18
CA SER A 183 -11.80 -3.17 -6.81
C SER A 183 -13.27 -3.59 -6.79
N LEU A 184 -14.07 -3.06 -7.72
CA LEU A 184 -15.49 -3.33 -7.86
C LEU A 184 -15.84 -4.68 -8.49
N VAL A 185 -14.96 -5.26 -9.32
CA VAL A 185 -15.19 -6.55 -9.99
C VAL A 185 -15.50 -7.64 -8.95
N ASN A 186 -16.61 -8.33 -9.11
CA ASN A 186 -17.03 -9.42 -8.21
C ASN A 186 -17.82 -10.50 -8.96
N LEU A 187 -17.96 -11.65 -8.33
CA LEU A 187 -18.94 -12.66 -8.69
C LEU A 187 -20.18 -12.41 -7.82
N ASN A 188 -21.33 -12.11 -8.44
CA ASN A 188 -22.54 -11.82 -7.67
C ASN A 188 -23.20 -13.12 -7.17
N ASN A 189 -23.56 -13.10 -5.88
CA ASN A 189 -23.90 -14.28 -5.09
C ASN A 189 -25.41 -14.52 -5.01
N VAL A 190 -26.05 -14.98 -6.07
CA VAL A 190 -27.44 -15.46 -5.88
C VAL A 190 -27.44 -16.83 -5.17
N PHE A 191 -26.36 -17.62 -5.21
CA PHE A 191 -26.32 -18.97 -4.59
C PHE A 191 -24.90 -19.45 -4.19
N VAL A 192 -24.19 -18.74 -3.30
CA VAL A 192 -22.79 -19.07 -2.95
C VAL A 192 -22.59 -19.32 -1.46
N GLU A 193 -22.03 -20.49 -1.14
CA GLU A 193 -21.33 -20.71 0.13
C GLU A 193 -19.87 -20.25 -0.05
N VAL A 194 -19.46 -19.17 0.62
CA VAL A 194 -18.07 -18.71 0.61
C VAL A 194 -17.30 -19.46 1.69
N ILE A 195 -16.47 -20.43 1.29
CA ILE A 195 -15.60 -21.17 2.21
C ILE A 195 -14.17 -20.71 1.99
N GLY A 196 -13.69 -19.79 2.83
CA GLY A 196 -12.36 -19.19 2.67
C GLY A 196 -12.24 -18.45 1.33
N ASN A 197 -11.39 -18.95 0.43
CA ASN A 197 -11.11 -18.33 -0.87
C ASN A 197 -11.90 -18.95 -2.04
N TYR A 198 -12.80 -19.90 -1.77
CA TYR A 198 -13.57 -20.60 -2.79
C TYR A 198 -14.98 -20.02 -2.92
N TYR A 199 -15.44 -19.87 -4.15
CA TYR A 199 -16.83 -19.60 -4.48
C TYR A 199 -17.48 -20.92 -4.90
N ARG A 200 -18.30 -21.49 -4.03
CA ARG A 200 -19.00 -22.75 -4.31
C ARG A 200 -20.35 -22.47 -4.96
N TYR A 201 -20.60 -23.07 -6.13
CA TYR A 201 -21.86 -23.01 -6.84
C TYR A 201 -22.38 -24.42 -7.13
N SER A 202 -23.68 -24.64 -6.99
CA SER A 202 -24.33 -25.83 -7.56
C SER A 202 -24.29 -25.77 -9.07
N GLN A 203 -24.29 -26.92 -9.75
CA GLN A 203 -24.33 -26.96 -11.20
C GLN A 203 -25.58 -26.28 -11.79
N SER A 204 -26.69 -26.20 -11.03
CA SER A 204 -27.91 -25.48 -11.44
C SER A 204 -27.85 -23.96 -11.28
N ALA A 205 -26.77 -23.41 -10.72
CA ALA A 205 -26.67 -21.98 -10.43
C ALA A 205 -26.21 -21.18 -11.66
N SER A 206 -26.67 -19.93 -11.74
CA SER A 206 -26.13 -18.96 -12.70
C SER A 206 -25.06 -18.11 -12.02
N LEU A 207 -23.83 -18.23 -12.48
CA LEU A 207 -22.76 -17.33 -12.08
C LEU A 207 -22.91 -16.00 -12.82
N ILE A 208 -23.03 -14.92 -12.07
CA ILE A 208 -23.12 -13.56 -12.63
C ILE A 208 -21.76 -12.89 -12.49
N LEU A 209 -21.06 -12.76 -13.61
CA LEU A 209 -19.87 -11.91 -13.71
C LEU A 209 -20.31 -10.44 -13.64
N GLY A 210 -19.81 -9.68 -12.70
CA GLY A 210 -20.29 -8.32 -12.53
C GLY A 210 -19.41 -7.41 -11.69
N TYR A 211 -20.05 -6.36 -11.21
CA TYR A 211 -19.47 -5.38 -10.31
C TYR A 211 -20.36 -5.28 -9.08
N THR A 212 -19.76 -4.93 -7.95
CA THR A 212 -20.50 -4.58 -6.74
C THR A 212 -21.31 -3.32 -6.99
N ASN A 213 -22.64 -3.40 -6.80
CA ASN A 213 -23.60 -2.29 -6.90
C ASN A 213 -23.71 -1.60 -8.28
N THR A 214 -23.02 -2.06 -9.33
CA THR A 214 -23.13 -1.54 -10.70
C THR A 214 -23.19 -2.66 -11.73
N THR A 215 -23.76 -2.38 -12.91
CA THR A 215 -23.82 -3.33 -14.04
C THR A 215 -22.68 -3.16 -15.03
N SER A 216 -21.84 -2.14 -14.83
CA SER A 216 -20.73 -1.76 -15.71
C SER A 216 -19.58 -1.14 -14.89
N PRO A 217 -18.36 -1.14 -15.41
CA PRO A 217 -17.24 -0.48 -14.74
C PRO A 217 -17.52 1.02 -14.60
N LYS A 218 -17.27 1.56 -13.39
CA LYS A 218 -17.55 2.94 -12.99
C LYS A 218 -16.72 3.94 -13.79
N CYS A 219 -15.45 3.61 -14.07
CA CYS A 219 -14.50 4.49 -14.76
C CYS A 219 -14.31 4.10 -16.24
N GLY A 220 -15.19 3.25 -16.77
CA GLY A 220 -15.23 2.88 -18.18
C GLY A 220 -14.02 2.06 -18.65
N SER A 221 -13.39 1.28 -17.77
CA SER A 221 -12.43 0.25 -18.20
C SER A 221 -13.13 -0.86 -18.98
N THR A 222 -12.39 -1.59 -19.81
CA THR A 222 -12.88 -2.83 -20.44
C THR A 222 -12.50 -4.01 -19.55
N VAL A 223 -13.44 -4.94 -19.35
CA VAL A 223 -13.18 -6.18 -18.60
C VAL A 223 -13.39 -7.39 -19.50
N THR A 224 -12.37 -8.24 -19.57
CA THR A 224 -12.41 -9.51 -20.30
C THR A 224 -12.13 -10.67 -19.36
N TRP A 225 -12.92 -11.73 -19.46
CA TRP A 225 -12.85 -12.88 -18.57
C TRP A 225 -12.24 -14.10 -19.26
N THR A 226 -11.49 -14.88 -18.50
CA THR A 226 -10.88 -16.14 -18.95
C THR A 226 -11.08 -17.22 -17.90
N SER A 227 -11.35 -18.45 -18.34
CA SER A 227 -11.47 -19.62 -17.46
C SER A 227 -10.29 -20.55 -17.64
N SER A 228 -9.76 -21.08 -16.54
CA SER A 228 -8.75 -22.13 -16.58
C SER A 228 -9.30 -23.47 -17.05
N ASP A 229 -10.62 -23.68 -16.94
CA ASP A 229 -11.32 -24.88 -17.43
C ASP A 229 -12.64 -24.47 -18.10
N PRO A 230 -12.60 -24.13 -19.41
CA PRO A 230 -13.79 -23.76 -20.18
C PRO A 230 -14.83 -24.89 -20.32
N SER A 231 -14.43 -26.15 -20.08
CA SER A 231 -15.34 -27.30 -20.15
C SER A 231 -16.21 -27.44 -18.90
N LEU A 232 -15.78 -26.86 -17.77
CA LEU A 232 -16.56 -26.75 -16.54
C LEU A 232 -17.26 -25.40 -16.42
N ILE A 233 -16.53 -24.30 -16.64
CA ILE A 233 -17.06 -22.94 -16.57
C ILE A 233 -16.57 -22.16 -17.79
N GLY A 234 -17.49 -21.70 -18.62
CA GLY A 234 -17.19 -20.90 -19.80
C GLY A 234 -16.54 -19.55 -19.44
N HIS A 235 -15.89 -18.93 -20.42
CA HIS A 235 -15.26 -17.60 -20.27
C HIS A 235 -16.26 -16.49 -19.89
N ASN A 236 -17.53 -16.70 -20.19
CA ASN A 236 -18.66 -15.83 -19.85
C ASN A 236 -19.30 -16.16 -18.49
N GLY A 237 -18.72 -17.09 -17.73
CA GLY A 237 -19.20 -17.50 -16.42
C GLY A 237 -20.27 -18.59 -16.45
N TYR A 238 -20.77 -19.03 -17.61
CA TYR A 238 -21.77 -20.11 -17.62
C TYR A 238 -21.15 -21.44 -17.19
N ILE A 239 -21.75 -22.05 -16.16
CA ILE A 239 -21.44 -23.41 -15.72
C ILE A 239 -21.99 -24.38 -16.76
N GLN A 240 -21.14 -25.28 -17.25
CA GLN A 240 -21.53 -26.26 -18.25
C GLN A 240 -22.35 -27.39 -17.59
N GLN A 241 -23.30 -27.92 -18.36
CA GLN A 241 -24.09 -29.10 -18.00
C GLN A 241 -23.48 -30.35 -18.67
N PRO A 242 -23.75 -31.56 -18.16
CA PRO A 242 -23.37 -32.78 -18.86
C PRO A 242 -24.06 -32.83 -20.24
N ALA A 243 -23.38 -33.43 -21.22
CA ALA A 243 -23.91 -33.49 -22.60
C ALA A 243 -25.18 -34.36 -22.68
N ASP A 244 -25.23 -35.44 -21.88
CA ASP A 244 -26.42 -36.26 -21.69
C ASP A 244 -27.00 -35.98 -20.29
N PRO A 245 -28.31 -35.63 -20.15
CA PRO A 245 -28.95 -35.48 -18.85
C PRO A 245 -28.90 -36.73 -17.94
N ALA A 246 -28.59 -37.91 -18.49
CA ALA A 246 -28.37 -39.13 -17.72
C ALA A 246 -26.96 -39.24 -17.10
N ASP A 247 -26.00 -38.44 -17.58
CA ASP A 247 -24.64 -38.40 -17.04
C ASP A 247 -24.60 -37.73 -15.65
N PRO A 248 -23.62 -38.08 -14.80
CA PRO A 248 -23.45 -37.41 -13.52
C PRO A 248 -23.14 -35.91 -13.69
N PRO A 249 -23.54 -35.08 -12.71
CA PRO A 249 -23.19 -33.66 -12.68
C PRO A 249 -21.70 -33.39 -12.88
N LEU A 250 -21.37 -32.32 -13.60
CA LEU A 250 -19.98 -31.87 -13.75
C LEU A 250 -19.56 -31.20 -12.45
N THR A 251 -18.52 -31.74 -11.82
CA THR A 251 -17.98 -31.21 -10.56
C THR A 251 -16.49 -30.95 -10.70
N GLY A 252 -16.00 -29.89 -10.08
CA GLY A 252 -14.58 -29.57 -10.11
C GLY A 252 -14.29 -28.14 -9.72
N THR A 253 -13.04 -27.72 -9.91
CA THR A 253 -12.61 -26.35 -9.60
C THR A 253 -12.05 -25.68 -10.85
N ALA A 254 -12.50 -24.47 -11.14
CA ALA A 254 -11.97 -23.62 -12.20
C ALA A 254 -11.58 -22.24 -11.65
N THR A 255 -10.53 -21.64 -12.20
CA THR A 255 -10.15 -20.26 -11.89
C THR A 255 -10.64 -19.33 -12.98
N LEU A 256 -11.49 -18.37 -12.62
CA LEU A 256 -11.86 -17.26 -13.48
C LEU A 256 -10.93 -16.09 -13.26
N THR A 257 -10.36 -15.58 -14.34
CA THR A 257 -9.48 -14.40 -14.33
C THR A 257 -10.13 -13.27 -15.10
N ALA A 258 -10.45 -12.18 -14.40
CA ALA A 258 -10.85 -10.91 -14.98
C ALA A 258 -9.60 -10.08 -15.29
N LYS A 259 -9.46 -9.66 -16.55
CA LYS A 259 -8.48 -8.65 -16.98
C LYS A 259 -9.19 -7.32 -17.17
N ILE A 260 -8.80 -6.33 -16.37
CA ILE A 260 -9.36 -4.97 -16.38
C ILE A 260 -8.35 -4.07 -17.09
N ARG A 261 -8.77 -3.37 -18.13
CA ARG A 261 -7.89 -2.54 -18.96
C ARG A 261 -8.51 -1.19 -19.30
N LYS A 262 -7.72 -0.12 -19.20
CA LYS A 262 -8.00 1.21 -19.75
C LYS A 262 -6.74 1.68 -20.45
N ASN A 263 -6.82 1.89 -21.78
CA ASN A 263 -5.65 2.20 -22.62
C ASN A 263 -4.47 1.25 -22.36
N ASP A 264 -3.35 1.72 -21.83
CA ASP A 264 -2.17 0.89 -21.52
C ASP A 264 -2.13 0.35 -20.08
N SER A 265 -2.99 0.86 -19.20
CA SER A 265 -3.08 0.37 -17.82
C SER A 265 -3.88 -0.93 -17.75
N THR A 266 -3.36 -1.93 -17.04
CA THR A 266 -3.99 -3.25 -16.90
C THR A 266 -3.84 -3.79 -15.47
N ARG A 267 -4.89 -4.43 -14.95
CA ARG A 267 -4.88 -5.23 -13.72
C ARG A 267 -5.64 -6.55 -13.91
N TYR A 268 -5.38 -7.52 -13.03
CA TYR A 268 -6.02 -8.83 -13.03
C TYR A 268 -6.66 -9.11 -11.68
N LYS A 269 -7.83 -9.75 -11.69
CA LYS A 269 -8.49 -10.30 -10.49
C LYS A 269 -8.84 -11.77 -10.74
N THR A 270 -8.57 -12.63 -9.78
CA THR A 270 -8.81 -14.07 -9.89
C THR A 270 -9.86 -14.52 -8.89
N PHE A 271 -10.66 -15.49 -9.31
CA PHE A 271 -11.71 -16.11 -8.51
C PHE A 271 -11.61 -17.62 -8.68
N VAL A 272 -11.47 -18.35 -7.57
CA VAL A 272 -11.47 -19.81 -7.59
C VAL A 272 -12.90 -20.29 -7.35
N VAL A 273 -13.48 -20.95 -8.36
CA VAL A 273 -14.87 -21.39 -8.36
C VAL A 273 -14.89 -22.91 -8.25
N GLU A 274 -15.62 -23.43 -7.27
CA GLU A 274 -15.90 -24.85 -7.09
C GLU A 274 -17.33 -25.13 -7.57
N VAL A 275 -17.49 -26.03 -8.52
CA VAL A 275 -18.79 -26.53 -8.98
C VAL A 275 -19.07 -27.84 -8.29
N ILE A 276 -20.20 -27.88 -7.57
CA ILE A 276 -20.73 -29.07 -6.91
C ILE A 276 -22.04 -29.50 -7.58
N PRO A 277 -22.51 -30.73 -7.37
CA PRO A 277 -23.81 -31.19 -7.88
C PRO A 277 -24.96 -30.26 -7.50
#